data_AF-A0A4U7F371-F1
#
_entry.id   AF-A0A4U7F371-F1
#
_cell.length_a   1.000
_cell.length_b   1.000
_cell.length_c   1.000
_cell.angle_alpha   90.00
_cell.angle_beta   90.00
_cell.angle_gamma   90.00
#
_symmetry.space_group_name_H-M   'P 1'
#
loop_
_entity.id
_entity.type
_entity.pdbx_description
1 polymer ?
#
loop_
_entity_poly.entity_id
_entity_poly.type
_entity_poly.pdbx_seq_one_letter_code
_entity_poly.pdbx_strand_id
1 'polypeptide(L)'
;MTEFASADDRPLIDLLLAAAERALDDAECDASTVDSVHVGNMAAEAFNERSGLANALTGSLGLTGVTARRIENTSASGASAVQSAFEAVAGGHST
;
A
#
# COMPACT_ATOMS: atom_id res chain seq x y z
N MET A 1 10.28 2.60 3.96
CA MET A 1 10.78 1.33 3.37
C MET A 1 11.17 0.35 4.50
N THR A 2 11.00 -0.96 4.30
CA THR A 2 11.57 -2.01 5.16
C THR A 2 12.90 -2.53 4.58
N GLU A 3 13.70 -3.24 5.38
CA GLU A 3 14.90 -3.91 4.87
C GLU A 3 14.52 -4.99 3.84
N PHE A 4 15.39 -5.19 2.84
CA PHE A 4 15.22 -6.24 1.85
C PHE A 4 15.93 -7.50 2.34
N ALA A 5 15.19 -8.60 2.42
CA ALA A 5 15.70 -9.87 2.93
C ALA A 5 15.29 -11.03 2.00
N SER A 6 15.99 -12.16 2.11
CA SER A 6 15.62 -13.39 1.42
C SER A 6 14.38 -14.06 2.03
N ALA A 7 14.12 -13.81 3.32
CA ALA A 7 12.96 -14.28 4.06
C ALA A 7 12.68 -13.33 5.24
N ASP A 8 11.42 -13.27 5.67
CA ASP A 8 10.97 -12.51 6.84
C ASP A 8 9.85 -13.30 7.52
N ASP A 9 9.89 -13.39 8.85
CA ASP A 9 8.88 -14.12 9.62
C ASP A 9 7.59 -13.31 9.81
N ARG A 10 7.63 -12.00 9.55
CA ARG A 10 6.45 -11.13 9.64
C ARG A 10 5.50 -11.43 8.48
N PRO A 11 4.18 -11.40 8.72
CA PRO A 11 3.22 -11.50 7.64
C PRO A 11 3.34 -10.28 6.71
N LEU A 12 2.97 -10.47 5.45
CA LEU A 12 3.03 -9.43 4.41
C LEU A 12 2.37 -8.10 4.83
N ILE A 13 1.27 -8.18 5.59
CA ILE A 13 0.56 -6.98 6.06
C ILE A 13 1.36 -6.16 7.06
N ASP A 14 2.18 -6.80 7.91
CA ASP A 14 3.00 -6.10 8.91
C ASP A 14 4.18 -5.39 8.23
N LEU A 15 4.76 -6.01 7.20
CA LEU A 15 5.78 -5.38 6.36
C LEU A 15 5.22 -4.14 5.65
N LEU A 16 4.01 -4.28 5.10
CA LEU A 16 3.32 -3.20 4.39
C LEU A 16 2.94 -2.06 5.33
N LEU A 17 2.41 -2.37 6.53
CA LEU A 17 2.08 -1.38 7.56
C LEU A 17 3.33 -0.63 8.02
N ALA A 18 4.39 -1.35 8.39
CA ALA A 18 5.64 -0.72 8.82
C ALA A 18 6.26 0.17 7.73
N ALA A 19 6.13 -0.21 6.46
CA ALA A 19 6.57 0.62 5.35
C ALA A 19 5.72 1.89 5.19
N ALA A 20 4.40 1.78 5.35
CA ALA A 20 3.46 2.89 5.25
C ALA A 20 3.60 3.90 6.41
N GLU A 21 3.70 3.43 7.66
CA GLU A 21 3.90 4.28 8.84
C GLU A 21 5.18 5.10 8.72
N ARG A 22 6.29 4.49 8.27
CA ARG A 22 7.55 5.21 8.02
C ARG A 22 7.43 6.25 6.90
N ALA A 23 6.61 5.98 5.88
CA ALA A 23 6.40 6.93 4.79
C ALA A 23 5.54 8.12 5.24
N LEU A 24 4.55 7.90 6.10
CA LEU A 24 3.74 8.95 6.71
C LEU A 24 4.59 9.83 7.65
N ASP A 25 5.44 9.20 8.47
CA ASP A 25 6.38 9.89 9.37
C ASP A 25 7.39 10.75 8.60
N ASP A 26 8.02 10.20 7.54
CA ASP A 26 8.94 10.93 6.66
C ASP A 26 8.26 12.12 5.93
N ALA A 27 6.98 11.99 5.62
CA ALA A 27 6.18 13.05 5.02
C ALA A 27 5.60 14.05 6.04
N GLU A 28 5.82 13.84 7.34
CA GLU A 28 5.23 14.62 8.43
C GLU A 28 3.70 14.76 8.31
N CYS A 29 3.03 13.68 7.85
CA CYS A 29 1.58 13.66 7.59
C CYS A 29 0.85 12.70 8.53
N ASP A 30 -0.33 13.11 8.99
CA ASP A 30 -1.24 12.24 9.73
C ASP A 30 -1.95 11.28 8.77
N ALA A 31 -2.15 10.03 9.19
CA ALA A 31 -2.81 9.03 8.36
C ALA A 31 -4.21 9.50 7.91
N SER A 32 -4.93 10.26 8.73
CA SER A 32 -6.27 10.78 8.41
C SER A 32 -6.31 11.73 7.21
N THR A 33 -5.17 12.23 6.72
CA THR A 33 -5.10 13.07 5.51
C THR A 33 -4.91 12.25 4.23
N VAL A 34 -4.91 10.91 4.31
CA VAL A 34 -4.76 10.04 3.14
C VAL A 34 -6.12 9.80 2.49
N ASP A 35 -6.28 10.26 1.24
CA ASP A 35 -7.55 10.08 0.51
C ASP A 35 -7.61 8.75 -0.28
N SER A 36 -6.46 8.24 -0.70
CA SER A 36 -6.38 6.98 -1.45
C SER A 36 -5.10 6.19 -1.18
N VAL A 37 -5.22 4.86 -1.23
CA VAL A 37 -4.15 3.89 -0.98
C VAL A 37 -3.98 2.97 -2.20
N HIS A 38 -2.77 2.96 -2.75
CA HIS A 38 -2.40 2.17 -3.93
C HIS A 38 -1.27 1.20 -3.56
N VAL A 39 -1.57 -0.09 -3.49
CA VAL A 39 -0.64 -1.14 -3.07
C VAL A 39 -0.16 -1.93 -4.28
N GLY A 40 1.11 -1.77 -4.62
CA GLY A 40 1.80 -2.60 -5.61
C GLY A 40 2.21 -3.93 -4.99
N ASN A 41 1.60 -5.04 -5.42
CA ASN A 41 1.96 -6.37 -4.91
C ASN A 41 1.69 -7.45 -5.97
N MET A 42 2.67 -8.32 -6.16
CA MET A 42 2.55 -9.53 -6.97
C MET A 42 2.18 -10.72 -6.08
N ALA A 43 1.14 -11.45 -6.48
CA ALA A 43 0.76 -12.75 -5.94
C ALA A 43 0.54 -12.86 -4.41
N ALA A 44 0.05 -11.81 -3.73
CA ALA A 44 -0.35 -11.89 -2.31
C ALA A 44 -1.30 -13.06 -2.01
N GLU A 45 -2.27 -13.31 -2.88
CA GLU A 45 -3.22 -14.41 -2.69
C GLU A 45 -2.57 -15.78 -2.86
N ALA A 46 -1.67 -15.93 -3.83
CA ALA A 46 -1.05 -17.23 -4.13
C ALA A 46 0.08 -17.61 -3.15
N PHE A 47 0.84 -16.63 -2.66
CA PHE A 47 2.01 -16.87 -1.79
C PHE A 47 1.79 -16.53 -0.32
N ASN A 48 0.79 -15.71 -0.01
CA ASN A 48 0.54 -15.23 1.36
C ASN A 48 -0.91 -15.49 1.79
N GLU A 49 -1.73 -16.14 0.96
CA GLU A 49 -3.14 -16.44 1.21
C GLU A 49 -3.95 -15.19 1.62
N ARG A 50 -3.51 -14.01 1.15
CA ARG A 50 -4.07 -12.71 1.55
C ARG A 50 -4.77 -12.01 0.40
N SER A 51 -6.09 -12.18 0.37
CA SER A 51 -6.97 -11.31 -0.43
C SER A 51 -7.19 -9.96 0.26
N GLY A 52 -7.62 -8.96 -0.50
CA GLY A 52 -7.95 -7.64 0.05
C GLY A 52 -6.79 -6.90 0.71
N LEU A 53 -5.53 -7.13 0.27
CA LEU A 53 -4.34 -6.55 0.88
C LEU A 53 -4.40 -5.02 1.05
N ALA A 54 -4.92 -4.30 0.06
CA ALA A 54 -5.06 -2.84 0.15
C ALA A 54 -6.06 -2.43 1.25
N ASN A 55 -7.20 -3.12 1.35
CA ASN A 55 -8.22 -2.87 2.38
C ASN A 55 -7.70 -3.25 3.78
N ALA A 56 -6.87 -4.29 3.86
CA ALA A 56 -6.20 -4.66 5.09
C ALA A 56 -5.31 -3.51 5.59
N LEU A 57 -4.51 -2.92 4.69
CA LEU A 57 -3.65 -1.80 5.03
C LEU A 57 -4.45 -0.58 5.49
N THR A 58 -5.51 -0.21 4.76
CA THR A 58 -6.36 0.93 5.16
C THR A 58 -6.98 0.70 6.54
N GLY A 59 -7.42 -0.53 6.84
CA GLY A 59 -7.92 -0.88 8.17
C GLY A 59 -6.86 -0.80 9.26
N SER A 60 -5.64 -1.28 8.99
CA SER A 60 -4.51 -1.19 9.92
C SER A 60 -4.07 0.26 10.19
N LEU A 61 -4.19 1.14 9.20
CA LEU A 61 -3.90 2.58 9.33
C LEU A 61 -5.07 3.38 9.95
N GLY A 62 -6.19 2.74 10.29
CA GLY A 62 -7.36 3.40 10.85
C GLY A 62 -8.13 4.28 9.84
N LEU A 63 -7.91 4.09 8.55
CA LEU A 63 -8.54 4.88 7.49
C LEU A 63 -9.96 4.37 7.19
N THR A 64 -10.90 5.31 7.04
CA THR A 64 -12.30 5.03 6.71
C THR A 64 -12.74 5.82 5.50
N GLY A 65 -13.42 5.17 4.55
CA GLY A 65 -13.95 5.84 3.34
C GLY A 65 -12.93 6.11 2.25
N VAL A 66 -11.65 5.76 2.46
CA VAL A 66 -10.57 5.96 1.49
C VAL A 66 -10.64 4.94 0.36
N THR A 67 -10.22 5.35 -0.83
CA THR A 67 -10.12 4.43 -1.98
C THR A 67 -8.93 3.49 -1.78
N ALA A 68 -9.12 2.18 -1.91
CA ALA A 68 -8.06 1.17 -1.77
C ALA A 68 -7.91 0.33 -3.04
N ARG A 69 -6.70 0.27 -3.61
CA ARG A 69 -6.43 -0.47 -4.85
C ARG A 69 -5.18 -1.35 -4.71
N ARG A 70 -5.30 -2.65 -5.02
CA ARG A 70 -4.16 -3.54 -5.23
C ARG A 70 -3.83 -3.56 -6.72
N ILE A 71 -2.57 -3.36 -7.06
CA ILE A 71 -2.07 -3.30 -8.44
C ILE A 71 -1.02 -4.38 -8.62
N GLU A 72 -1.20 -5.19 -9.64
CA GLU A 72 -0.33 -6.31 -9.98
C GLU A 72 0.11 -6.19 -11.44
N ASN A 73 1.41 -6.04 -11.63
CA ASN A 73 2.10 -5.98 -12.91
C ASN A 73 3.46 -6.67 -12.81
N THR A 74 3.49 -7.86 -12.21
CA THR A 74 4.72 -8.64 -11.95
C THR A 74 5.79 -7.79 -11.25
N SER A 75 7.00 -7.70 -11.79
CA SER A 75 8.12 -6.92 -11.23
C SER A 75 7.88 -5.41 -11.29
N ALA A 76 6.96 -4.94 -12.13
CA ALA A 76 6.60 -3.54 -12.26
C ALA A 76 5.47 -3.11 -11.32
N SER A 77 4.90 -4.01 -10.50
CA SER A 77 3.77 -3.71 -9.61
C SER A 77 3.99 -2.48 -8.74
N GLY A 78 5.20 -2.29 -8.20
CA GLY A 78 5.56 -1.12 -7.40
C GLY A 78 5.50 0.18 -8.21
N ALA A 79 6.13 0.22 -9.39
CA ALA A 79 6.11 1.39 -10.27
C ALA A 79 4.69 1.68 -10.79
N SER A 80 3.93 0.66 -11.16
CA SER A 80 2.54 0.79 -11.57
C SER A 80 1.64 1.34 -10.45
N ALA A 81 1.91 1.01 -9.19
CA ALA A 81 1.19 1.59 -8.06
C ALA A 81 1.47 3.08 -7.89
N VAL A 82 2.74 3.51 -8.03
CA VAL A 82 3.11 4.92 -8.01
C VAL A 82 2.47 5.68 -9.18
N GLN A 83 2.49 5.11 -10.38
CA GLN A 83 1.83 5.69 -11.55
C GLN A 83 0.32 5.87 -11.32
N SER A 84 -0.36 4.84 -10.82
CA SER A 84 -1.79 4.89 -10.52
C SER A 84 -2.12 5.94 -9.45
N ALA A 85 -1.28 6.09 -8.41
CA ALA A 85 -1.45 7.11 -7.38
C ALA A 85 -1.27 8.52 -7.96
N PHE A 86 -0.24 8.73 -8.78
CA PHE A 86 -0.02 10.00 -9.47
C PHE A 86 -1.20 10.37 -10.38
N GLU A 87 -1.68 9.43 -11.19
CA GLU A 87 -2.83 9.65 -12.08
C GLU A 87 -4.12 9.96 -11.29
N ALA A 88 -4.33 9.34 -10.13
CA ALA A 88 -5.46 9.63 -9.25
C ALA A 88 -5.40 11.06 -8.72
N VAL A 89 -4.24 11.52 -8.24
CA VAL A 89 -4.03 12.90 -7.76
C VAL A 89 -4.17 13.90 -8.91
N ALA A 90 -3.45 13.69 -10.01
CA ALA A 90 -3.45 14.59 -11.17
C ALA A 90 -4.83 14.71 -11.82
N GLY A 91 -5.61 13.62 -11.81
CA GLY A 91 -6.97 13.60 -12.32
C GLY A 91 -8.05 14.10 -11.34
N GLY A 92 -7.69 14.44 -10.09
CA GLY A 92 -8.65 14.87 -9.07
C GLY A 92 -9.57 13.76 -8.55
N HIS A 93 -9.14 12.49 -8.63
CA HIS A 93 -9.89 11.32 -8.17
C HIS A 93 -9.44 10.84 -6.77
N SER A 94 -8.45 11.51 -6.16
CA SER A 94 -8.00 11.30 -4.79
C SER A 94 -8.41 12.52 -3.97
N THR A 95 -9.54 12.43 -3.26
CA THR A 95 -10.21 13.52 -2.53
C THR A 95 -10.99 12.99 -1.34
#